data_AF-A0A519X516-F1
#
_entry.id   AF-A0A519X516-F1
#
_cell.length_a   1.000
_cell.length_b   1.000
_cell.length_c   1.000
_cell.angle_alpha   90.00
_cell.angle_beta   90.00
_cell.angle_gamma   90.00
#
_symmetry.space_group_name_H-M   'P 1'
#
loop_
_entity.id
_entity.type
_entity.pdbx_description
1 polymer ?
#
loop_
_entity_poly.entity_id
_entity_poly.type
_entity_poly.pdbx_seq_one_letter_code
_entity_poly.pdbx_strand_id
1 'polypeptide(L)' 'KNKNEKSLLVMSEQAYLSLNEDQILRLEQHCQLLHSPLYTIEKNGGGSARCMLAEIHLPER' A
#
# COMPACT_ATOMS: atom_id res chain seq x y z
N LYS A 1 -4.94 -10.87 -4.65
CA LYS A 1 -4.33 -11.53 -3.48
C LYS A 1 -2.90 -11.94 -3.84
N ASN A 2 -1.97 -12.00 -2.90
CA ASN A 2 -0.61 -12.49 -3.19
C ASN A 2 -0.61 -14.02 -3.39
N LYS A 3 0.55 -14.61 -3.72
CA LYS A 3 0.73 -16.06 -3.90
C LYS A 3 0.35 -16.90 -2.67
N ASN A 4 0.22 -16.27 -1.50
CA ASN A 4 -0.18 -16.89 -0.24
C ASN A 4 -1.65 -16.59 0.12
N GLU A 5 -2.45 -16.17 -0.86
CA GLU A 5 -3.86 -15.78 -0.71
C GLU A 5 -4.15 -14.64 0.28
N LYS A 6 -3.12 -13.88 0.68
CA LYS A 6 -3.29 -12.74 1.58
C LYS A 6 -3.70 -11.50 0.80
N SER A 7 -4.64 -10.75 1.38
CA SER A 7 -4.95 -9.38 0.96
C SER A 7 -3.85 -8.46 1.47
N LEU A 8 -3.29 -7.66 0.57
CA LEU A 8 -2.25 -6.68 0.90
C LEU A 8 -2.82 -5.29 0.70
N LEU A 9 -2.59 -4.40 1.66
CA LEU A 9 -2.87 -2.97 1.53
C LEU A 9 -1.53 -2.24 1.49
N VAL A 10 -1.23 -1.67 0.33
CA VAL A 10 0.04 -0.99 0.07
C VAL A 10 -0.14 0.52 0.16
N MET A 11 0.72 1.20 0.91
CA MET A 11 0.67 2.66 1.09
C MET A 11 2.09 3.26 1.22
N SER A 12 2.20 4.59 1.21
CA SER A 12 3.47 5.24 1.55
C SER A 12 3.72 5.21 3.06
N GLU A 13 4.97 5.37 3.48
CA GLU A 13 5.31 5.52 4.89
C GLU A 13 4.59 6.71 5.54
N GLN A 14 4.45 7.84 4.82
CA GLN A 14 3.69 9.00 5.33
C GLN A 14 2.22 8.66 5.57
N ALA A 15 1.58 7.91 4.67
CA ALA A 15 0.21 7.47 4.84
C ALA A 15 0.07 6.52 6.05
N TYR A 16 1.00 5.59 6.23
CA TYR A 16 1.01 4.70 7.39
C TYR A 16 1.15 5.48 8.71
N LEU A 17 2.08 6.43 8.78
CA LEU A 17 2.30 7.28 9.96
C LEU A 17 1.16 8.26 10.25
N SER A 18 0.25 8.48 9.29
CA SER A 18 -0.96 9.28 9.50
C SER A 18 -2.08 8.50 10.19
N LEU A 19 -1.96 7.17 10.29
CA LEU A 19 -2.91 6.32 10.98
C LEU A 19 -2.58 6.26 12.48
N ASN A 20 -3.63 6.16 13.30
CA ASN A 20 -3.48 5.80 14.70
C ASN A 20 -3.50 4.28 14.90
N GLU A 21 -3.13 3.83 16.11
CA GLU A 21 -3.06 2.41 16.45
C GLU A 21 -4.40 1.69 16.27
N ASP A 22 -5.52 2.31 16.67
CA ASP A 22 -6.87 1.73 16.49
C ASP A 22 -7.21 1.49 15.02
N GLN A 23 -6.82 2.41 14.13
CA GLN A 23 -7.01 2.28 12.69
C GLN A 23 -6.13 1.17 12.11
N ILE A 24 -4.87 1.11 12.53
CA ILE A 24 -3.93 0.05 12.12
C ILE A 24 -4.49 -1.32 12.52
N LEU A 25 -4.88 -1.50 13.78
CA LEU A 25 -5.44 -2.75 14.28
C LEU A 25 -6.69 -3.19 13.51
N ARG A 26 -7.59 -2.25 13.18
CA ARG A 26 -8.79 -2.55 12.37
C ARG A 26 -8.44 -2.96 10.94
N LEU A 27 -7.44 -2.33 10.33
CA LEU A 27 -7.02 -2.67 8.96
C LEU A 27 -6.32 -4.03 8.92
N GLU A 28 -5.49 -4.34 9.92
CA GLU A 28 -4.76 -5.60 10.03
C GLU A 28 -5.68 -6.82 10.18
N GLN A 29 -6.91 -6.64 10.66
CA GLN A 29 -7.93 -7.70 10.69
C GLN A 29 -8.36 -8.18 9.29
N HIS A 30 -8.19 -7.33 8.26
CA HIS A 30 -8.67 -7.60 6.90
C HIS A 30 -7.54 -7.79 5.88
N CYS A 31 -6.39 -7.18 6.12
CA CYS A 31 -5.28 -7.17 5.18
C CYS A 31 -3.94 -6.98 5.88
N GLN A 32 -2.87 -7.45 5.25
CA GLN A 32 -1.53 -7.13 5.71
C GLN A 32 -1.15 -5.74 5.18
N LEU A 33 -0.78 -4.84 6.09
CA LEU A 33 -0.26 -3.53 5.75
C LEU A 33 1.18 -3.64 5.24
N LEU A 34 1.46 -3.03 4.09
CA LEU A 34 2.80 -2.89 3.54
C LEU A 34 3.02 -1.42 3.22
N HIS A 35 4.12 -0.86 3.71
CA HIS A 35 4.47 0.53 3.43
C HIS A 35 5.93 0.65 3.03
N SER A 36 6.23 1.70 2.26
CA SER A 36 7.59 2.02 1.81
C SER A 36 7.76 3.54 1.76
N PRO A 37 8.96 4.07 2.03
CA PRO A 37 9.24 5.49 1.88
C PRO A 37 9.10 5.93 0.41
N LEU A 38 8.11 6.78 0.12
CA LEU A 38 7.87 7.36 -1.21
C LEU A 38 8.13 8.88 -1.25
N TYR A 39 8.96 9.39 -0.33
CA TYR A 39 9.18 10.81 -0.07
C TYR A 39 9.46 11.63 -1.34
N THR A 40 10.31 11.15 -2.25
CA THR A 40 10.66 11.87 -3.48
C THR A 40 9.45 12.08 -4.39
N ILE A 41 8.57 11.07 -4.51
CA ILE A 41 7.38 11.12 -5.36
C ILE A 41 6.32 12.01 -4.70
N GLU A 42 6.10 11.86 -3.39
CA GLU A 42 5.11 12.64 -2.65
C GLU A 42 5.48 14.12 -2.62
N LYS A 43 6.76 14.45 -2.38
CA LYS A 43 7.25 15.82 -2.25
C LYS A 43 7.32 16.56 -3.58
N ASN A 44 7.75 15.89 -4.65
CA ASN A 44 8.04 16.55 -5.92
C ASN A 44 6.99 16.29 -7.01
N GLY A 45 6.24 15.18 -6.91
CA GLY A 45 5.31 14.71 -7.95
C GLY A 45 3.85 14.62 -7.51
N GLY A 46 3.53 14.87 -6.23
CA GLY A 46 2.16 14.87 -5.71
C GLY A 46 1.42 13.52 -5.76
N GLY A 47 2.13 12.43 -6.04
CA GLY A 47 1.60 11.06 -6.08
C GLY A 47 1.95 10.24 -4.84
N SER A 48 1.36 9.04 -4.70
CA SER A 48 1.69 8.08 -3.64
C SER A 48 1.59 6.64 -4.18
N ALA A 49 1.64 5.64 -3.31
CA ALA A 49 1.69 4.22 -3.66
C ALA A 49 0.62 3.82 -4.70
N ARG A 50 -0.63 4.27 -4.51
CA ARG A 50 -1.73 3.97 -5.42
C ARG A 50 -1.48 4.44 -6.86
N CYS A 51 -0.91 5.64 -7.01
CA CYS A 51 -0.64 6.24 -8.32
C CYS A 51 0.49 5.52 -9.07
N MET A 52 1.32 4.75 -8.34
CA MET A 52 2.47 4.01 -8.88
C MET A 52 2.14 2.54 -9.20
N LEU A 53 0.90 2.10 -8.94
CA LEU A 53 0.47 0.75 -9.23
C LEU A 53 -0.20 0.67 -10.60
N ALA A 54 0.18 -0.35 -11.37
CA ALA A 54 -0.50 -0.74 -12.60
C ALA A 54 -0.89 -2.22 -12.49
N GLU A 55 -2.18 -2.51 -12.67
CA GLU A 55 -2.66 -3.88 -12.73
C GLU A 55 -2.49 -4.42 -14.14
N ILE A 56 -1.79 -5.55 -14.28
CA ILE A 56 -1.61 -6.25 -15.55
C ILE A 56 -2.51 -7.49 -15.52
N HIS A 57 -3.58 -7.48 -16.30
CA HIS A 57 -4.55 -8.58 -16.38
C HIS A 57 -4.24 -9.58 -17.51
N LEU A 58 -2.98 -9.62 -17.96
CA LEU A 58 -2.55 -10.54 -19.03
C LEU A 58 -2.29 -11.93 -18.43
N PRO A 59 -2.67 -13.03 -19.11
CA PRO A 59 -2.29 -14.38 -18.65
C PRO A 59 -0.78 -14.50 -18.50
N GLU A 60 -0.34 -15.16 -17.41
CA GLU A 60 1.06 -15.53 -17.23
C GLU A 60 1.51 -16.39 -18.43
N ARG A 61 2.69 -16.09 -18.97
CA ARG A 61 3.31 -16.86 -20.05
C ARG A 61 4.07 -18.06 -19.51
#